data_AF-A0A264W0E1-F1
#
_entry.id   AF-A0A264W0E1-F1
#
_cell.length_a   1.000
_cell.length_b   1.000
_cell.length_c   1.000
_cell.angle_alpha   90.00
_cell.angle_beta   90.00
_cell.angle_gamma   90.00
#
_symmetry.space_group_name_H-M   'P 1'
#
loop_
_entity.id
_entity.type
_entity.pdbx_description
1 polymer ?
#
loop_
_entity_poly.entity_id
_entity_poly.type
_entity_poly.pdbx_seq_one_letter_code
_entity_poly.pdbx_strand_id
1 'polypeptide(L)' 'YTVADITKEDRGTEITLHLREGEDEFLDDWRVRSIISKYSDHIALPVEIEKREEKDGETIISWEKINKAQALWTRNKSEI' A
#
# COMPACT_ATOMS: atom_id res chain seq x y z
N TYR A 1 -16.23 17.21 -9.89
CA TYR A 1 -15.21 16.32 -10.49
C TYR A 1 -14.81 16.90 -11.83
N THR A 2 -13.62 16.57 -12.31
CA THR A 2 -13.10 17.04 -13.61
C THR A 2 -12.47 15.84 -14.30
N VAL A 3 -12.62 15.75 -15.62
CA VAL A 3 -12.06 14.67 -16.44
C VAL A 3 -11.28 15.32 -17.58
N ALA A 4 -10.10 14.79 -17.87
CA ALA A 4 -9.25 15.22 -18.96
C ALA A 4 -8.37 14.06 -19.44
N ASP A 5 -7.96 14.10 -20.71
CA ASP A 5 -6.96 13.18 -21.24
C ASP A 5 -5.55 13.59 -20.76
N ILE A 6 -4.77 12.61 -20.32
CA ILE A 6 -3.40 12.79 -19.82
C ILE A 6 -2.48 11.70 -20.38
N THR A 7 -1.18 11.97 -20.46
CA THR A 7 -0.17 10.97 -20.79
C THR A 7 0.32 10.30 -19.50
N LYS A 8 0.25 8.97 -19.43
CA LYS A 8 0.84 8.15 -18.38
C LYS A 8 1.63 7.02 -19.02
N GLU A 9 2.94 6.98 -18.79
CA GLU A 9 3.82 5.97 -19.42
C GLU A 9 3.50 4.56 -18.90
N ASP A 10 3.27 4.44 -17.59
CA ASP A 10 2.99 3.15 -16.95
C ASP A 10 1.51 2.76 -17.02
N ARG A 11 1.24 1.47 -17.24
CA ARG A 11 -0.11 0.90 -17.16
C ARG A 11 -0.59 0.88 -15.70
N GLY A 12 -1.85 1.24 -15.46
CA GLY A 12 -2.50 1.07 -14.17
C GLY A 12 -3.35 2.27 -13.77
N THR A 13 -3.78 2.28 -12.51
CA THR A 13 -4.55 3.40 -11.92
C THR A 13 -3.73 4.00 -10.79
N GLU A 14 -3.63 5.32 -10.76
CA GLU A 14 -3.02 6.08 -9.68
C GLU A 14 -4.11 6.84 -8.93
N ILE A 15 -4.16 6.69 -7.61
CA ILE A 15 -5.14 7.36 -6.75
C ILE A 15 -4.35 8.20 -5.75
N THR A 16 -4.48 9.52 -5.84
CA THR A 16 -3.90 10.47 -4.89
C THR A 16 -5.00 11.04 -4.02
N LEU A 17 -4.84 10.93 -2.70
CA LEU A 17 -5.77 11.46 -1.71
C LEU A 17 -5.17 12.72 -1.11
N HIS A 18 -5.93 13.83 -1.15
CA HIS A 18 -5.62 15.01 -0.37
C HIS A 18 -6.29 14.88 1.01
N LEU A 19 -5.48 14.68 2.05
CA LEU A 19 -5.97 14.54 3.41
C LEU A 19 -6.53 15.86 3.92
N ARG A 20 -7.56 15.77 4.76
CA ARG A 20 -8.13 16.93 5.46
C ARG A 20 -7.25 17.29 6.65
N GLU A 21 -7.38 18.53 7.12
CA GLU A 21 -6.73 18.94 8.37
C GLU A 21 -7.18 18.04 9.53
N GLY A 22 -6.22 17.56 10.33
CA GLY A 22 -6.46 16.68 11.46
C GLY A 22 -6.43 15.17 11.14
N GLU A 23 -6.32 14.79 9.87
CA GLU A 23 -6.26 13.39 9.41
C GLU A 23 -4.80 12.90 9.21
N ASP A 24 -3.86 13.46 9.98
CA ASP A 24 -2.44 13.15 9.88
C ASP A 24 -2.11 11.70 10.27
N GLU A 25 -3.05 10.97 10.89
CA GLU A 25 -2.89 9.56 11.23
C GLU A 25 -2.63 8.67 9.99
N PHE A 26 -3.08 9.09 8.81
CA PHE A 26 -2.84 8.36 7.56
C PHE A 26 -1.50 8.68 6.92
N LEU A 27 -0.72 9.58 7.51
CA LEU A 27 0.68 9.83 7.16
C LEU A 27 1.64 9.03 8.04
N ASP A 28 1.15 8.39 9.11
CA ASP A 28 1.93 7.53 9.98
C ASP A 28 2.10 6.12 9.35
N ASP A 29 3.34 5.73 9.10
CA ASP A 29 3.68 4.44 8.46
C ASP A 29 3.10 3.26 9.22
N TRP A 30 3.22 3.26 10.56
CA TRP A 30 2.79 2.14 11.39
C TRP A 30 1.26 1.99 11.36
N ARG A 31 0.53 3.10 11.43
CA ARG A 31 -0.92 3.15 11.33
C ARG A 31 -1.40 2.63 9.97
N VAL A 32 -0.84 3.13 8.88
CA VAL A 32 -1.19 2.72 7.52
C VAL A 32 -0.88 1.24 7.30
N ARG A 33 0.29 0.78 7.72
CA ARG A 33 0.70 -0.63 7.66
C ARG A 33 -0.28 -1.55 8.41
N SER A 34 -0.71 -1.15 9.60
CA SER A 34 -1.68 -1.91 10.40
C SER A 34 -3.03 -2.03 9.70
N ILE A 35 -3.52 -0.92 9.12
CA ILE A 35 -4.76 -0.88 8.34
C ILE A 35 -4.65 -1.78 7.11
N ILE A 36 -3.56 -1.64 6.33
CA ILE A 36 -3.32 -2.45 5.13
C ILE A 36 -3.30 -3.93 5.49
N SER A 37 -2.53 -4.35 6.50
CA SER A 37 -2.45 -5.75 6.90
C SER A 37 -3.84 -6.31 7.27
N LYS A 38 -4.62 -5.56 8.06
CA LYS A 38 -5.96 -5.97 8.49
C LYS A 38 -6.91 -6.26 7.32
N TYR A 39 -6.84 -5.48 6.25
CA TYR A 39 -7.77 -5.61 5.11
C TYR A 39 -7.21 -6.40 3.92
N SER A 40 -5.89 -6.54 3.81
CA SER A 40 -5.23 -7.15 2.64
C SER A 40 -4.81 -8.61 2.82
N ASP A 41 -4.84 -9.16 4.03
CA ASP A 41 -4.45 -10.55 4.32
C ASP A 41 -5.26 -11.61 3.56
N HIS A 42 -6.43 -11.23 3.07
CA HIS A 42 -7.36 -12.09 2.32
C HIS A 42 -7.32 -11.81 0.81
N ILE A 43 -6.48 -10.87 0.36
CA ILE A 43 -6.34 -10.45 -1.03
C ILE A 43 -5.15 -11.20 -1.65
N ALA A 44 -5.36 -11.77 -2.84
CA ALA A 44 -4.32 -12.49 -3.58
C ALA A 44 -3.29 -11.57 -4.26
N LEU A 45 -3.64 -10.30 -4.52
CA LEU A 45 -2.72 -9.34 -5.13
C LEU A 45 -1.69 -8.87 -4.08
N PRO A 46 -0.38 -8.84 -4.39
CA PRO A 46 0.61 -8.24 -3.51
C PRO A 46 0.26 -6.78 -3.19
N VAL A 47 0.25 -6.45 -1.91
CA VAL A 47 0.10 -5.06 -1.46
C VAL A 47 1.43 -4.63 -0.86
N GLU A 48 2.04 -3.63 -1.47
CA GLU A 48 3.35 -3.10 -1.12
C GLU A 48 3.22 -1.70 -0.53
N ILE A 49 4.07 -1.37 0.44
CA ILE A 49 4.19 -0.04 1.03
C ILE A 49 5.57 0.53 0.70
N GLU A 50 5.63 1.82 0.38
CA GLU A 50 6.88 2.52 0.17
C GLU A 50 7.62 2.68 1.51
N LYS A 51 8.88 2.28 1.55
CA LYS A 51 9.77 2.44 2.69
C LYS A 51 10.97 3.28 2.29
N ARG A 52 11.17 4.38 3.02
CA ARG A 52 12.31 5.29 2.83
C ARG A 52 13.33 5.04 3.92
N GLU A 53 14.58 4.80 3.52
CA GLU A 53 15.71 4.67 4.43
C GLU A 53 16.82 5.62 4.00
N GLU A 54 17.41 6.36 4.94
CA GLU A 54 18.66 7.06 4.68
C GLU A 54 19.84 6.13 4.90
N LYS A 55 20.66 5.93 3.87
CA LYS A 55 21.87 5.13 3.94
C LYS A 55 23.00 5.87 3.26
N ASP A 56 24.09 6.06 3.99
CA ASP A 56 25.31 6.73 3.51
C ASP A 56 25.06 8.14 2.91
N GLY A 57 24.04 8.85 3.40
CA GLY A 57 23.66 10.18 2.93
C GLY A 57 22.73 10.21 1.72
N GLU A 58 22.30 9.05 1.22
CA GLU A 58 21.31 8.91 0.14
C GLU A 58 19.98 8.37 0.68
N THR A 59 18.86 8.90 0.16
CA THR A 59 17.53 8.36 0.43
C THR A 59 17.25 7.20 -0.52
N ILE A 60 17.17 5.99 0.04
CA ILE A 60 16.79 4.79 -0.69
C ILE A 60 15.30 4.58 -0.53
N ILE A 61 14.59 4.51 -1.66
CA ILE A 61 13.17 4.15 -1.72
C ILE A 61 13.07 2.67 -2.08
N SER A 62 12.40 1.89 -1.23
CA SER A 62 12.15 0.47 -1.44
C SER A 62 10.67 0.16 -1.25
N TRP A 63 10.22 -0.97 -1.79
CA TRP A 63 8.84 -1.43 -1.68
C TRP A 63 8.80 -2.70 -0.82
N GLU A 64 8.03 -2.67 0.25
CA GLU A 64 7.90 -3.80 1.18
C GLU A 64 6.49 -4.40 1.08
N LYS A 65 6.41 -5.70 0.81
CA LYS A 65 5.15 -6.43 0.75
C LYS A 65 4.57 -6.64 2.16
N ILE A 66 3.33 -6.20 2.38
CA ILE A 66 2.64 -6.29 3.68
C ILE A 66 1.74 -7.51 3.80
N ASN A 67 1.07 -7.91 2.71
CA ASN A 67 0.09 -8.99 2.78
C ASN A 67 0.72 -10.36 2.54
N LYS A 68 0.03 -11.42 2.99
CA LYS A 68 0.46 -12.80 2.70
C LYS A 68 0.28 -13.19 1.22
N ALA A 69 -0.56 -12.46 0.48
CA ALA A 69 -0.94 -12.74 -0.91
C ALA A 69 -1.41 -14.18 -1.14
N GLN A 70 -2.10 -14.76 -0.16
CA GLN A 70 -2.75 -16.06 -0.29
C GLN A 70 -4.25 -15.88 -0.26
N ALA A 71 -4.90 -16.39 -1.29
CA ALA A 71 -6.35 -16.39 -1.36
C ALA A 71 -6.94 -17.22 -0.21
N LEU A 72 -7.97 -16.70 0.46
CA LEU A 72 -8.56 -17.34 1.65
C LEU A 72 -8.96 -18.80 1.40
N TRP A 73 -9.48 -19.11 0.20
CA TRP A 73 -9.90 -20.46 -0.18
C TRP A 73 -8.75 -21.44 -0.47
N THR A 74 -7.53 -20.95 -0.58
CA THR A 74 -6.32 -21.78 -0.76
C THR A 74 -5.63 -22.14 0.55
N ARG A 75 -6.08 -21.56 1.67
CA ARG A 75 -5.52 -21.83 3.00
C ARG A 75 -6.14 -23.10 3.58
N ASN A 76 -5.35 -23.87 4.33
CA ASN A 76 -5.89 -25.03 5.03
C ASN A 76 -6.93 -24.58 6.06
N LYS A 77 -8.00 -25.36 6.27
CA LYS A 77 -9.03 -25.04 7.28
C LYS A 77 -8.45 -24.82 8.69
N SER A 78 -7.31 -25.45 9.01
CA SER A 78 -6.61 -25.31 10.29
C SER A 78 -5.84 -23.99 10.44
N GLU A 79 -5.66 -23.23 9.36
CA GLU A 79 -4.90 -21.98 9.29
C GLU A 79 -5.80 -20.75 9.17
N ILE A 80 -7.13 -20.91 9.24
CA ILE A 80 -8.15 -19.85 9.20
C ILE A 80 -8.66 -19.59 10.61
#